data_AF-A0A1H5IIS4-F1
#
_entry.id   AF-A0A1H5IIS4-F1
#
_cell.length_a   1.000
_cell.length_b   1.000
_cell.length_c   1.000
_cell.angle_alpha   90.00
_cell.angle_beta   90.00
_cell.angle_gamma   90.00
#
_symmetry.space_group_name_H-M   'P 1'
#
loop_
_entity.id
_entity.type
_entity.pdbx_description
1 polymer ?
#
loop_
_entity_poly.entity_id
_entity_poly.type
_entity_poly.pdbx_seq_one_letter_code
_entity_poly.pdbx_strand_id
1 'polypeptide(L)'
;MPVLIGPYQDVRATLLQISSMTATKASTASVRYLHKPDGAVAPSDVQINLRSGQQIALSMGIADNGLSAMKPDEGLLNPFENTGVVSQWRVHFPWPKKEPQSSLLASLTDVIVRVRYTAKAGEPTFIRTVEDLVTRAETIANTPNTKGAGSHE
;
A
#
# COMPACT_ATOMS: atom_id res chain seq x y z
N MET A 1 -7.11 -11.04 -8.02
CA MET A 1 -8.43 -10.55 -8.44
C MET A 1 -9.26 -11.74 -8.88
N PRO A 2 -10.04 -12.35 -7.97
CA PRO A 2 -11.05 -13.33 -8.35
C PRO A 2 -12.12 -12.64 -9.21
N VAL A 3 -12.12 -12.94 -10.51
CA VAL A 3 -13.09 -12.46 -11.51
C VAL A 3 -13.53 -13.64 -12.37
N LEU A 4 -14.76 -13.58 -12.90
CA LEU A 4 -15.22 -14.55 -13.89
C LEU A 4 -14.66 -14.13 -15.25
N ILE A 5 -13.66 -14.86 -15.73
CA ILE A 5 -13.01 -14.58 -17.01
C ILE A 5 -13.52 -15.58 -18.05
N GLY A 6 -14.06 -15.07 -19.16
CA GLY A 6 -14.44 -15.91 -20.30
C GLY A 6 -13.22 -16.48 -21.04
N PRO A 7 -13.40 -17.49 -21.91
CA PRO A 7 -12.30 -18.01 -22.73
C PRO A 7 -11.68 -16.88 -23.58
N TYR A 8 -10.36 -16.75 -23.53
CA TYR A 8 -9.56 -15.72 -24.23
C TYR A 8 -9.85 -14.27 -23.82
N GLN A 9 -10.39 -14.05 -22.62
CA GLN A 9 -10.56 -12.72 -22.05
C GLN A 9 -9.44 -12.43 -21.05
N ASP A 10 -8.91 -11.21 -21.08
CA ASP A 10 -7.89 -10.75 -20.13
C ASP A 10 -8.47 -9.67 -19.22
N VAL A 11 -7.90 -9.55 -18.02
CA VAL A 11 -8.11 -8.37 -17.18
C VAL A 11 -7.37 -7.19 -17.82
N ARG A 12 -7.96 -6.00 -17.80
CA ARG A 12 -7.26 -4.77 -18.19
C ARG A 12 -7.24 -3.84 -17.01
N ALA A 13 -6.10 -3.75 -16.34
CA ALA A 13 -5.92 -2.79 -15.26
C ALA A 13 -4.48 -2.31 -15.19
N THR A 14 -4.27 -1.16 -14.56
CA THR A 14 -2.94 -0.70 -14.19
C THR A 14 -2.85 -0.50 -12.69
N LEU A 15 -1.71 -0.84 -12.11
CA LEU A 15 -1.38 -0.58 -10.71
C LEU A 15 -0.24 0.43 -10.67
N LEU A 16 -0.51 1.59 -10.08
CA LEU A 16 0.44 2.70 -9.92
C LEU A 16 0.79 2.87 -8.45
N GLN A 17 2.08 2.99 -8.15
CA GLN A 17 2.54 3.49 -6.85
C GLN A 17 2.60 5.02 -6.91
N ILE A 18 1.65 5.69 -6.26
CA ILE A 18 1.58 7.16 -6.20
C ILE A 18 2.71 7.70 -5.32
N SER A 19 2.87 7.11 -4.15
CA SER A 19 3.91 7.50 -3.21
C SER A 19 4.41 6.31 -2.41
N SER A 20 5.65 6.42 -1.90
CA SER A 20 6.22 5.48 -0.95
C SER A 20 7.15 6.17 0.03
N MET A 21 7.24 5.62 1.23
CA MET A 21 8.09 6.13 2.31
C MET A 21 8.81 4.96 3.00
N THR A 22 10.09 5.17 3.28
CA THR A 22 10.96 4.17 3.93
C THR A 22 11.72 4.83 5.08
N ALA A 23 11.62 4.27 6.28
CA ALA A 23 12.53 4.63 7.36
C ALA A 23 13.88 3.91 7.15
N THR A 24 14.97 4.67 7.10
CA THR A 24 16.34 4.13 6.94
C THR A 24 17.02 3.83 8.27
N LYS A 25 16.51 4.41 9.38
CA LYS A 25 16.99 4.16 10.74
C LYS A 25 15.85 3.88 11.70
N ALA A 26 16.16 3.14 12.75
CA ALA A 26 15.27 2.86 13.88
C ALA A 26 15.15 4.11 14.79
N SER A 27 14.39 5.10 14.33
CA SER A 27 14.15 6.36 15.05
C SER A 27 12.66 6.50 15.35
N THR A 28 12.34 6.85 16.60
CA THR A 28 10.95 7.10 17.03
C THR A 28 10.32 8.27 16.28
N ALA A 29 11.12 9.24 15.83
CA ALA A 29 10.64 10.34 15.01
C ALA A 29 10.13 9.84 13.64
N SER A 30 10.88 8.92 13.01
CA SER A 30 10.47 8.30 11.75
C SER A 30 9.17 7.50 11.90
N VAL A 31 9.00 6.76 13.00
CA VAL A 31 7.77 6.01 13.27
C VAL A 31 6.56 6.93 13.42
N ARG A 32 6.69 8.01 14.20
CA ARG A 32 5.61 8.99 14.37
C ARG A 32 5.23 9.63 13.03
N TYR A 33 6.24 10.02 12.24
CA TYR A 33 6.02 10.63 10.93
C TYR A 33 5.32 9.67 9.96
N LEU A 34 5.80 8.42 9.86
CA LEU A 34 5.20 7.42 8.98
C LEU A 34 3.76 7.03 9.38
N HIS A 35 3.44 7.09 10.67
CA HIS A 35 2.09 6.81 11.16
C HIS A 35 1.12 7.96 10.88
N LYS A 36 1.55 9.22 11.10
CA LYS A 36 0.75 10.43 10.78
C LYS A 36 1.68 11.55 10.28
N PRO A 37 1.80 11.75 8.96
CA PRO A 37 2.66 12.77 8.37
C PRO A 37 2.04 14.19 8.36
N ASP A 38 1.03 14.46 9.19
CA ASP A 38 0.14 15.64 9.11
C ASP A 38 0.89 16.98 9.20
N GLY A 39 1.18 17.59 8.05
CA GLY A 39 1.92 18.85 7.92
C GLY A 39 3.36 18.85 8.44
N ALA A 40 3.85 17.70 8.92
CA ALA A 40 5.16 17.59 9.54
C ALA A 40 6.29 17.56 8.50
N VAL A 41 7.45 18.10 8.86
CA VAL A 41 8.66 17.95 8.05
C VAL A 41 9.18 16.52 8.21
N ALA A 42 9.48 15.88 7.08
CA ALA A 42 10.02 14.53 7.06
C ALA A 42 11.37 14.49 7.83
N PRO A 43 11.55 13.58 8.79
CA PRO A 43 12.84 13.35 9.42
C PRO A 43 13.90 12.95 8.39
N SER A 44 15.17 13.26 8.63
CA SER A 44 16.29 12.88 7.75
C SER A 44 16.41 11.36 7.53
N ASP A 45 15.88 10.59 8.48
CA ASP A 45 15.89 9.13 8.46
C ASP A 45 14.66 8.55 7.73
N VAL A 46 13.85 9.39 7.06
CA VAL A 46 12.74 8.97 6.21
C VAL A 46 13.04 9.38 4.77
N GLN A 47 13.13 8.39 3.89
CA GLN A 47 13.24 8.59 2.46
C GLN A 47 11.85 8.52 1.84
N ILE A 48 11.49 9.53 1.06
CA ILE A 48 10.20 9.65 0.40
C ILE A 48 10.42 9.49 -1.11
N ASN A 49 9.62 8.65 -1.74
CA ASN A 49 9.55 8.53 -3.20
C ASN A 49 10.90 8.23 -3.89
N LEU A 50 11.69 7.33 -3.29
CA LEU A 50 12.97 6.85 -3.87
C LEU A 50 12.85 6.49 -5.36
N ARG A 51 11.71 5.92 -5.76
CA ARG A 51 11.31 5.68 -7.16
C ARG A 51 9.82 5.93 -7.36
N SER A 52 9.40 7.19 -7.41
CA SER A 52 8.00 7.54 -7.69
C SER A 52 7.56 7.21 -9.11
N GLY A 53 6.26 6.92 -9.27
CA GLY A 53 5.63 6.84 -10.59
C GLY A 53 5.80 5.49 -11.30
N GLN A 54 6.25 4.45 -10.60
CA GLN A 54 6.25 3.11 -11.17
C GLN A 54 4.81 2.62 -11.39
N GLN A 55 4.56 2.06 -12.57
CA GLN A 55 3.27 1.53 -12.96
C GLN A 55 3.46 0.18 -13.65
N ILE A 56 2.60 -0.77 -13.32
CA ILE A 56 2.51 -2.06 -14.02
C ILE A 56 1.13 -2.23 -14.66
N ALA A 57 1.07 -3.01 -15.74
CA ALA A 57 -0.18 -3.51 -16.30
C ALA A 57 -0.52 -4.86 -15.68
N LEU A 58 -1.81 -5.15 -15.52
CA LEU A 58 -2.34 -6.41 -15.02
C LEU A 58 -3.22 -7.03 -16.12
N SER A 59 -2.92 -8.27 -16.50
CA SER A 59 -3.57 -9.04 -17.56
C SER A 59 -4.19 -10.36 -17.07
N MET A 60 -3.56 -11.06 -16.12
CA MET A 60 -3.94 -12.45 -15.78
C MET A 60 -4.93 -12.59 -14.62
N GLY A 61 -5.16 -11.50 -13.86
CA GLY A 61 -6.09 -11.48 -12.73
C GLY A 61 -5.63 -12.24 -11.48
N ILE A 62 -4.77 -13.26 -11.59
CA ILE A 62 -4.27 -14.08 -10.47
C ILE A 62 -2.75 -13.96 -10.38
N ALA A 63 -2.25 -13.55 -9.20
CA ALA A 63 -0.82 -13.47 -8.89
C ALA A 63 0.04 -12.72 -9.92
N ASP A 64 -0.56 -11.72 -10.56
CA ASP A 64 0.06 -10.93 -11.62
C ASP A 64 1.02 -9.87 -11.04
N ASN A 65 2.26 -9.89 -11.50
CA ASN A 65 3.32 -8.94 -11.13
C ASN A 65 3.65 -7.95 -12.26
N GLY A 66 2.89 -7.97 -13.35
CA GLY A 66 3.06 -7.12 -14.52
C GLY A 66 4.30 -7.42 -15.36
N LEU A 67 4.94 -8.56 -15.12
CA LEU A 67 6.06 -9.04 -15.92
C LEU A 67 5.58 -10.16 -16.84
N SER A 68 5.87 -10.04 -18.14
CA SER A 68 5.62 -11.11 -19.12
C SER A 68 6.62 -12.28 -18.97
N ALA A 69 7.80 -12.01 -18.41
CA ALA A 69 8.85 -13.00 -18.15
C ALA A 69 8.98 -13.29 -16.64
N MET A 70 9.23 -14.57 -16.28
CA MET A 70 9.30 -15.03 -14.88
C MET A 70 10.48 -14.45 -14.08
N LYS A 71 11.52 -13.92 -14.74
CA LYS A 71 12.69 -13.36 -14.08
C LYS A 71 13.11 -12.07 -14.80
N PRO A 72 13.37 -10.97 -14.07
CA PRO A 72 14.09 -9.83 -14.65
C PRO A 72 15.48 -10.28 -15.12
N ASP A 73 16.01 -9.65 -16.17
CA ASP A 73 17.41 -9.88 -16.57
C ASP A 73 18.35 -9.61 -15.39
N GLU A 74 19.49 -10.30 -15.36
CA GLU A 74 20.42 -10.16 -14.24
C GLU A 74 20.83 -8.71 -14.02
N GLY A 75 20.62 -8.20 -12.80
CA GLY A 75 20.90 -6.82 -12.42
C GLY A 75 19.71 -5.85 -12.55
N LEU A 76 18.57 -6.29 -13.08
CA LEU A 76 17.35 -5.48 -13.10
C LEU A 76 16.49 -5.72 -11.84
N LEU A 77 15.95 -4.63 -11.32
CA LEU A 77 15.01 -4.66 -10.21
C LEU A 77 13.61 -5.04 -10.70
N ASN A 78 12.88 -5.80 -9.90
CA ASN A 78 11.47 -6.05 -10.12
C ASN A 78 10.65 -4.75 -9.97
N PRO A 79 9.45 -4.69 -10.55
CA PRO A 79 8.52 -3.61 -10.28
C PRO A 79 8.30 -3.45 -8.78
N PHE A 80 8.40 -2.21 -8.30
CA PHE A 80 8.24 -1.83 -6.89
C PHE A 80 9.30 -2.37 -5.93
N GLU A 81 10.36 -2.99 -6.44
CA GLU A 81 11.49 -3.42 -5.61
C GLU A 81 12.23 -2.20 -5.05
N ASN A 82 12.65 -2.30 -3.78
CA ASN A 82 13.29 -1.23 -3.01
C ASN A 82 12.42 0.04 -2.87
N THR A 83 11.10 -0.07 -3.03
CA THR A 83 10.15 0.99 -2.69
C THR A 83 9.67 0.84 -1.25
N GLY A 84 9.27 1.94 -0.64
CA GLY A 84 8.84 1.95 0.76
C GLY A 84 7.50 1.26 1.00
N VAL A 85 7.39 0.53 2.11
CA VAL A 85 6.16 -0.21 2.48
C VAL A 85 5.01 0.74 2.80
N VAL A 86 5.28 1.88 3.43
CA VAL A 86 4.28 2.92 3.69
C VAL A 86 4.05 3.65 2.37
N SER A 87 3.03 3.22 1.63
CA SER A 87 2.84 3.59 0.24
C SER A 87 1.37 3.76 -0.12
N GLN A 88 1.13 4.61 -1.11
CA GLN A 88 -0.19 4.84 -1.67
C GLN A 88 -0.26 4.25 -3.07
N TRP A 89 -1.27 3.43 -3.30
CA TRP A 89 -1.47 2.70 -4.56
C TRP A 89 -2.75 3.14 -5.24
N ARG A 90 -2.76 3.07 -6.57
CA ARG A 90 -3.96 3.28 -7.38
C ARG A 90 -4.09 2.14 -8.38
N VAL A 91 -5.19 1.42 -8.28
CA VAL A 91 -5.64 0.50 -9.33
C VAL A 91 -6.55 1.29 -10.27
N HIS A 92 -6.30 1.22 -11.56
CA HIS A 92 -7.10 1.87 -12.59
C HIS A 92 -7.57 0.87 -13.63
N PHE A 93 -8.88 0.86 -13.90
CA PHE A 93 -9.49 0.07 -14.97
C PHE A 93 -9.88 1.02 -16.11
N PRO A 94 -9.29 0.87 -17.31
CA PRO A 94 -9.61 1.73 -18.44
C PRO A 94 -10.99 1.38 -19.03
N TRP A 95 -11.73 2.41 -19.46
CA TRP A 95 -13.08 2.30 -20.04
C TRP A 95 -14.05 1.39 -19.25
N PRO A 96 -14.27 1.62 -17.95
CA PRO A 96 -14.97 0.68 -17.08
C PRO A 96 -16.44 0.43 -17.46
N LYS A 97 -17.05 1.32 -18.25
CA LYS A 97 -18.44 1.22 -18.71
C LYS A 97 -18.59 0.52 -20.07
N LYS A 98 -17.49 0.16 -20.73
CA LYS A 98 -17.53 -0.50 -22.05
C LYS A 98 -17.29 -2.00 -21.89
N GLU A 99 -17.96 -2.79 -22.71
CA GLU A 99 -17.63 -4.21 -22.84
C GLU A 99 -16.22 -4.39 -23.47
N PRO A 100 -15.46 -5.43 -23.08
CA PRO A 100 -15.82 -6.48 -22.12
C PRO A 100 -15.46 -6.14 -20.64
N GLN A 101 -15.04 -4.90 -20.36
CA GLN A 101 -14.57 -4.49 -19.03
C GLN A 101 -15.72 -4.34 -18.03
N SER A 102 -16.87 -3.84 -18.47
CA SER A 102 -18.05 -3.62 -17.64
C SER A 102 -18.57 -4.93 -17.02
N SER A 103 -18.77 -5.97 -17.83
CA SER A 103 -19.16 -7.31 -17.36
C SER A 103 -18.11 -7.93 -16.43
N LEU A 104 -16.81 -7.78 -16.73
CA LEU A 104 -15.72 -8.24 -15.87
C LEU A 104 -15.78 -7.56 -14.49
N LEU A 105 -15.92 -6.23 -14.46
CA LEU A 105 -16.01 -5.46 -13.21
C LEU A 105 -17.27 -5.77 -12.40
N ALA A 106 -18.39 -6.10 -13.06
CA ALA A 106 -19.60 -6.54 -12.38
C ALA A 106 -19.42 -7.90 -11.67
N SER A 107 -18.50 -8.75 -12.14
CA SER A 107 -18.16 -10.03 -11.52
C SER A 107 -17.04 -9.94 -10.47
N LEU A 108 -16.38 -8.78 -10.35
CA LEU A 108 -15.25 -8.58 -9.43
C LEU A 108 -15.76 -8.58 -8.00
N THR A 109 -15.34 -9.59 -7.23
CA THR A 109 -15.74 -9.73 -5.82
C THR A 109 -14.82 -8.96 -4.87
N ASP A 110 -13.50 -9.05 -5.11
CA ASP A 110 -12.50 -8.40 -4.27
C ASP A 110 -11.18 -8.12 -5.03
N VAL A 111 -10.38 -7.18 -4.52
CA VAL A 111 -9.05 -6.82 -5.01
C VAL A 111 -8.00 -7.16 -3.96
N ILE A 112 -7.38 -8.33 -4.11
CA ILE A 112 -6.31 -8.78 -3.24
C ILE A 112 -4.96 -8.26 -3.75
N VAL A 113 -4.29 -7.46 -2.93
CA VAL A 113 -2.92 -6.96 -3.19
C VAL A 113 -1.95 -7.71 -2.28
N ARG A 114 -0.93 -8.35 -2.87
CA ARG A 114 0.12 -9.06 -2.12
C ARG A 114 1.39 -8.22 -2.08
N VAL A 115 1.68 -7.62 -0.93
CA VAL A 115 2.92 -6.88 -0.71
C VAL A 115 3.97 -7.82 -0.12
N ARG A 116 5.11 -7.95 -0.80
CA ARG A 116 6.30 -8.62 -0.26
C ARG A 116 7.28 -7.54 0.15
N TYR A 117 7.65 -7.52 1.43
CA TYR A 117 8.56 -6.52 1.99
C TYR A 117 9.63 -7.18 2.84
N THR A 118 10.74 -6.49 2.98
CA THR A 118 11.81 -6.81 3.93
C THR A 118 11.89 -5.68 4.94
N ALA A 119 12.09 -6.03 6.20
CA ALA A 119 12.24 -5.08 7.29
C ALA A 119 13.44 -5.48 8.15
N LYS A 120 14.21 -4.50 8.60
CA LYS A 120 15.29 -4.70 9.55
C LYS A 120 14.80 -4.26 10.93
N ALA A 121 14.88 -5.17 11.91
CA ALA A 121 14.54 -4.85 13.29
C ALA A 121 15.53 -3.80 13.85
N GLY A 122 15.01 -2.90 14.69
CA GLY A 122 15.83 -1.98 15.47
C GLY A 122 16.31 -2.61 16.79
N GLU A 123 17.00 -1.81 17.59
CA GLU A 123 17.44 -2.20 18.93
C GLU A 123 16.25 -2.49 19.88
N PRO A 124 16.43 -3.31 20.94
CA PRO A 124 15.34 -3.67 21.86
C PRO A 124 14.62 -2.48 22.50
N THR A 125 15.33 -1.38 22.76
CA THR A 125 14.76 -0.13 23.30
C THR A 125 13.82 0.56 22.33
N PHE A 126 14.17 0.55 21.04
CA PHE A 126 13.32 1.05 19.97
C PHE A 126 12.05 0.20 19.83
N ILE A 127 12.19 -1.14 19.85
CA ILE A 127 11.05 -2.07 19.75
C ILE A 127 10.01 -1.77 20.83
N ARG A 128 10.43 -1.70 22.11
CA ARG A 128 9.52 -1.37 23.22
C ARG A 128 8.82 -0.02 23.05
N THR A 129 9.55 0.97 22.54
CA THR A 129 8.97 2.31 22.28
C THR A 129 7.90 2.24 21.20
N VAL A 130 8.11 1.44 20.15
CA VAL A 130 7.13 1.26 19.08
C VAL A 130 5.91 0.48 19.58
N GLU A 131 6.11 -0.56 20.39
CA GLU A 131 5.01 -1.32 21.01
C GLU A 131 4.09 -0.41 21.83
N ASP A 132 4.65 0.43 22.71
CA ASP A 132 3.88 1.41 23.49
C ASP A 132 3.09 2.39 22.60
N LEU A 133 3.73 2.89 21.52
CA LEU A 133 3.07 3.77 20.56
C LEU A 133 1.89 3.09 19.84
N VAL A 134 2.04 1.82 19.47
CA VAL A 134 0.98 1.03 18.82
C VAL A 134 -0.16 0.77 19.79
N THR A 135 0.12 0.28 21.00
CA THR A 135 -0.90 0.04 22.04
C THR A 135 -1.70 1.31 22.35
N ARG A 136 -1.02 2.46 22.43
CA ARG A 136 -1.68 3.74 22.64
C ARG A 136 -2.57 4.13 21.45
N ALA A 137 -2.10 3.94 20.22
CA ALA A 137 -2.88 4.24 19.02
C ALA A 137 -4.14 3.36 18.91
N GLU A 138 -4.03 2.06 19.22
CA GLU A 138 -5.16 1.12 19.27
C GLU A 138 -6.19 1.51 20.33
N THR A 139 -5.72 1.91 21.53
CA THR A 139 -6.61 2.36 22.62
C THR A 139 -7.42 3.59 22.22
N ILE A 140 -6.79 4.57 21.54
CA ILE A 140 -7.47 5.77 21.04
C ILE A 140 -8.52 5.40 19.99
N ALA A 141 -8.19 4.50 19.06
CA ALA A 141 -9.13 4.06 18.02
C ALA A 141 -10.37 3.35 18.58
N ASN A 142 -10.22 2.65 19.70
CA ASN A 142 -11.30 1.89 20.35
C ASN A 142 -12.15 2.70 21.34
N THR A 143 -11.83 3.97 21.59
CA THR A 143 -12.62 4.80 22.51
C THR A 143 -13.88 5.30 21.79
N PRO A 144 -15.11 4.94 22.23
CA PRO A 144 -16.33 5.42 21.61
C PRO A 144 -16.40 6.94 21.73
N ASN A 145 -16.77 7.60 20.63
CA ASN A 145 -16.91 9.05 20.54
C ASN A 145 -18.10 9.51 21.41
N THR A 146 -17.91 9.64 22.73
CA THR A 146 -18.88 10.29 23.62
C THR A 146 -18.92 11.79 23.29
N LYS A 147 -19.67 12.13 22.23
CA LYS A 147 -20.34 13.43 22.16
C LYS A 147 -21.32 13.45 23.33
N GLY A 148 -20.89 14.06 24.43
CA GLY A 148 -21.77 14.35 25.55
C GLY A 148 -22.97 15.14 25.04
N ALA A 149 -24.17 14.55 25.21
CA ALA A 149 -25.41 15.29 25.16
C ALA A 149 -25.39 16.25 26.36
N GLY A 150 -24.98 17.50 26.10
CA GLY A 150 -25.10 18.59 27.06
C GLY A 150 -26.57 19.01 27.18
N SER A 151 -27.19 18.51 28.24
CA SER A 151 -28.30 19.06 29.03
C SER A 151 -29.33 19.96 28.35
N HIS A 152 -30.58 19.47 28.37
CA HIS A 152 -31.75 20.31 28.63
C HIS A 152 -31.50 21.17 29.88
N GLU A 153 -31.66 22.48 29.75
CA GLU A 153 -32.43 23.31 30.66
C GLU A 153 -33.03 24.49 29.88
#